data_AF-A0A428SJ93-F1
#
_entry.id   AF-A0A428SJ93-F1
#
_cell.length_a   1.000
_cell.length_b   1.000
_cell.length_c   1.000
_cell.angle_alpha   90.00
_cell.angle_beta   90.00
_cell.angle_gamma   90.00
#
_symmetry.space_group_name_H-M   'P 1'
#
loop_
_entity.id
_entity.type
_entity.pdbx_description
1 polymer ?
#
loop_
_entity_poly.entity_id
_entity_poly.type
_entity_poly.pdbx_seq_one_letter_code
_entity_poly.pdbx_strand_id
1 'polypeptide(L)'
;MRGLPYFLAFLPSVCASRPDIRADTNRDGVVDIKGQSDSYNKAVWSPKNGAIFLPNVGDKHMRCANTDRNGEPLSNDELAYCSDASGHLLLAPEYLAPLRTLPINVSASATGRVYATPRAAYDRVRIFFSEDGSNSSAWRLVDQERTFSSELLAKGLTLGIDGRELSKDASVWDGSVTVVFEVSDGTQVDMDAVALKMAPVLTHHHLQKVETLVSTAANDTEPIQQNFLKELDEARVVSGLERPLLLFNQSDDIWAQDFLEPAYASMPGPEGKPIAIRIMLRSAQSTRAAGRQIFEQLRGPGVGGFQPPSDTGSGFGHREINSFGNLETIPPYTSKSGVKYKAGRIIMGKHFERKPAKALLDFLSAQGLQTPLLLEAGWLAIGHVDEFVQFLPYDNELGFTIFIADTRSAFDILQKVKKDGHGNVAAISFKGDADEPGLGDSVDMMLANSTFVTVNEYAQKHIYANLQTLLSEIPLDPKDVIYVPTLFRAFDLGGGGFWAPSDGLPSHGDDAMENEWLLAAFHPASINGIVIGNHYVSPKPFGPIIDGVDVLARGVESAYAKAGMNVTYVDDFLSHHMNGGEVHCGSNTLRQTDMIWWE
;
A
#
# COMPACT_ATOMS: atom_id res chain seq x y z
N MET A 1 -7.45 79.66 42.29
CA MET A 1 -6.59 78.71 41.56
C MET A 1 -6.05 77.70 42.55
N ARG A 2 -6.56 76.48 42.55
CA ARG A 2 -6.03 75.34 43.34
C ARG A 2 -5.18 74.49 42.40
N GLY A 3 -3.93 74.25 42.75
CA GLY A 3 -3.04 73.35 42.01
C GLY A 3 -3.42 71.89 42.28
N LEU A 4 -3.66 71.12 41.22
CA LEU A 4 -3.79 69.66 41.25
C LEU A 4 -2.39 69.03 41.32
N PRO A 5 -2.18 67.96 42.12
CA PRO A 5 -1.00 67.13 42.00
C PRO A 5 -1.18 66.12 40.85
N TYR A 6 -0.18 66.02 39.97
CA TYR A 6 -0.07 64.98 38.96
C TYR A 6 0.43 63.69 39.63
N PHE A 7 -0.42 62.66 39.69
CA PHE A 7 0.02 61.29 39.96
C PHE A 7 0.60 60.69 38.68
N LEU A 8 1.92 60.47 38.64
CA LEU A 8 2.53 59.57 37.67
C LEU A 8 2.22 58.13 38.12
N ALA A 9 1.29 57.48 37.44
CA ALA A 9 1.13 56.03 37.53
C ALA A 9 2.23 55.38 36.66
N PHE A 10 3.23 54.78 37.29
CA PHE A 10 4.09 53.80 36.63
C PHE A 10 3.26 52.54 36.40
N LEU A 11 2.76 52.36 35.17
CA LEU A 11 2.32 51.05 34.71
C LEU A 11 3.58 50.18 34.52
N PRO A 12 3.76 49.09 35.28
CA PRO A 12 4.78 48.12 34.91
C PRO A 12 4.40 47.59 33.53
N SER A 13 5.32 47.70 32.56
CA SER A 13 5.23 46.89 31.35
C SER A 13 5.40 45.44 31.76
N VAL A 14 4.29 44.80 32.14
CA VAL A 14 4.20 43.35 32.07
C VAL A 14 4.14 43.06 30.58
N CYS A 15 5.30 42.79 29.97
CA CYS A 15 5.31 42.00 28.75
C CYS A 15 4.66 40.68 29.12
N ALA A 16 3.35 40.56 28.93
CA ALA A 16 2.66 39.29 29.03
C ALA A 16 3.33 38.37 28.00
N SER A 17 4.11 37.41 28.50
CA SER A 17 4.62 36.32 27.68
C SER A 17 3.40 35.65 27.08
N ARG A 18 3.30 35.61 25.74
CA ARG A 18 2.20 34.94 25.06
C ARG A 18 2.39 33.42 25.14
N PRO A 19 1.31 32.62 25.12
CA PRO A 19 1.40 31.18 24.93
C PRO A 19 2.25 30.87 23.69
N ASP A 20 3.13 29.87 23.79
CA ASP A 20 3.95 29.37 22.68
C ASP A 20 3.95 27.84 22.74
N ILE A 21 3.25 27.20 21.79
CA ILE A 21 3.28 25.74 21.56
C ILE A 21 4.08 25.43 20.30
N ARG A 22 4.96 24.43 20.35
CA ARG A 22 5.87 24.05 19.28
C ARG A 22 5.75 22.56 18.95
N ALA A 23 5.99 22.26 17.69
CA ALA A 23 6.07 20.93 17.10
C ALA A 23 7.22 20.96 16.08
N ASP A 24 7.69 19.79 15.61
CA ASP A 24 8.70 19.69 14.56
C ASP A 24 8.12 20.12 13.20
N THR A 25 8.06 21.43 12.98
CA THR A 25 7.39 22.04 11.82
C THR A 25 8.30 22.14 10.62
N ASN A 26 9.61 22.19 10.82
CA ASN A 26 10.63 22.13 9.77
C ASN A 26 11.00 20.69 9.37
N ARG A 27 10.51 19.68 10.11
CA ARG A 27 10.65 18.25 9.81
C ARG A 27 12.08 17.73 9.92
N ASP A 28 12.84 18.26 10.87
CA ASP A 28 14.22 17.82 11.16
C ASP A 28 14.29 16.72 12.23
N GLY A 29 13.14 16.30 12.77
CA GLY A 29 13.00 15.25 13.76
C GLY A 29 13.09 15.73 15.21
N VAL A 30 13.24 17.03 15.46
CA VAL A 30 13.38 17.60 16.80
C VAL A 30 12.50 18.84 16.97
N VAL A 31 11.86 18.98 18.13
CA VAL A 31 11.13 20.22 18.47
C VAL A 31 12.10 21.26 19.02
N ASP A 32 12.32 22.35 18.29
CA ASP A 32 13.15 23.46 18.71
C ASP A 32 12.45 24.36 19.73
N ILE A 33 12.86 24.26 20.99
CA ILE A 33 12.40 25.13 22.09
C ILE A 33 13.38 26.25 22.46
N LYS A 34 14.56 26.32 21.82
CA LYS A 34 15.61 27.30 22.16
C LYS A 34 15.76 28.37 21.09
N GLY A 35 15.66 27.98 19.83
CA GLY A 35 15.72 28.84 18.67
C GLY A 35 14.34 29.23 18.15
N GLN A 36 14.24 29.33 16.83
CA GLN A 36 13.08 29.84 16.09
C GLN A 36 12.72 28.97 14.88
N SER A 37 13.34 27.79 14.69
CA SER A 37 13.03 26.95 13.53
C SER A 37 11.58 26.46 13.55
N ASP A 38 11.02 26.28 14.76
CA ASP A 38 9.64 25.84 14.99
C ASP A 38 8.68 26.92 15.51
N SER A 39 9.04 28.20 15.36
CA SER A 39 8.19 29.31 15.85
C SER A 39 7.39 29.99 14.73
N TYR A 40 7.82 29.90 13.47
CA TYR A 40 7.26 30.67 12.37
C TYR A 40 6.16 29.92 11.61
N ASN A 41 5.02 30.59 11.37
CA ASN A 41 3.87 30.10 10.59
C ASN A 41 3.40 28.67 10.96
N LYS A 42 3.64 28.27 12.21
CA LYS A 42 3.40 26.92 12.73
C LYS A 42 1.92 26.53 12.82
N ALA A 43 1.02 27.52 12.82
CA ALA A 43 -0.43 27.30 12.85
C ALA A 43 -1.05 26.94 11.49
N VAL A 44 -0.26 26.91 10.40
CA VAL A 44 -0.73 26.57 9.06
C VAL A 44 0.14 25.46 8.48
N TRP A 45 -0.48 24.33 8.17
CA TRP A 45 0.22 23.22 7.52
C TRP A 45 0.39 23.47 6.02
N SER A 46 1.55 23.12 5.48
CA SER A 46 1.88 23.18 4.07
C SER A 46 2.82 22.02 3.69
N PRO A 47 3.04 21.75 2.40
CA PRO A 47 4.02 20.75 1.99
C PRO A 47 5.46 21.01 2.45
N LYS A 48 5.81 22.22 2.94
CA LYS A 48 7.16 22.57 3.43
C LYS A 48 7.25 22.92 4.91
N ASN A 49 6.11 23.03 5.60
CA ASN A 49 6.04 23.51 6.98
C ASN A 49 4.84 22.91 7.70
N GLY A 50 5.01 22.49 8.94
CA GLY A 50 3.98 21.84 9.75
C GLY A 50 4.35 20.38 10.01
N ALA A 51 4.08 19.96 11.25
CA ALA A 51 4.57 18.68 11.74
C ALA A 51 3.74 17.51 11.21
N ILE A 52 4.27 16.31 11.37
CA ILE A 52 3.65 15.05 10.94
C ILE A 52 3.52 14.15 12.16
N PHE A 53 2.43 13.41 12.26
CA PHE A 53 2.23 12.41 13.32
C PHE A 53 1.74 11.09 12.75
N LEU A 54 2.07 9.99 13.42
CA LEU A 54 1.70 8.64 12.98
C LEU A 54 0.33 8.21 13.51
N PRO A 55 -0.41 7.39 12.75
CA PRO A 55 -1.47 6.56 13.32
C PRO A 55 -0.83 5.46 14.17
N ASN A 56 -1.16 5.38 15.47
CA ASN A 56 -0.54 4.41 16.38
C ASN A 56 -1.28 3.06 16.35
N VAL A 57 -1.39 2.48 15.16
CA VAL A 57 -2.26 1.33 14.84
C VAL A 57 -1.59 -0.04 15.07
N GLY A 58 -0.40 -0.07 15.67
CA GLY A 58 0.31 -1.31 16.01
C GLY A 58 -0.29 -2.04 17.21
N ASP A 59 0.38 -3.09 17.67
CA ASP A 59 0.07 -3.77 18.93
C ASP A 59 1.37 -4.18 19.66
N LYS A 60 2.04 -3.20 20.26
CA LYS A 60 3.34 -3.35 20.92
C LYS A 60 3.40 -4.47 21.96
N HIS A 61 2.28 -4.72 22.63
CA HIS A 61 2.20 -5.69 23.73
C HIS A 61 1.41 -6.95 23.38
N MET A 62 1.07 -7.15 22.09
CA MET A 62 0.31 -8.32 21.62
C MET A 62 -0.98 -8.54 22.44
N ARG A 63 -1.71 -7.45 22.73
CA ARG A 63 -2.92 -7.48 23.57
C ARG A 63 -4.18 -7.78 22.78
N CYS A 64 -4.17 -7.53 21.49
CA CYS A 64 -5.35 -7.66 20.67
C CYS A 64 -5.63 -9.14 20.40
N ALA A 65 -6.77 -9.62 20.91
CA ALA A 65 -7.20 -11.00 20.75
C ALA A 65 -7.72 -11.26 19.32
N ASN A 66 -7.69 -12.54 18.93
CA ASN A 66 -8.32 -13.03 17.70
C ASN A 66 -9.71 -13.64 17.97
N THR A 67 -10.00 -13.96 19.23
CA THR A 67 -11.25 -14.57 19.68
C THR A 67 -11.87 -13.77 20.82
N ASP A 68 -13.18 -13.92 21.01
CA ASP A 68 -13.89 -13.41 22.17
C ASP A 68 -13.54 -14.21 23.45
N ARG A 69 -14.24 -13.91 24.55
CA ARG A 69 -14.05 -14.60 25.84
C ARG A 69 -14.53 -16.06 25.87
N ASN A 70 -15.37 -16.45 24.92
CA ASN A 70 -15.87 -17.82 24.76
C ASN A 70 -14.98 -18.64 23.82
N GLY A 71 -14.02 -18.01 23.13
CA GLY A 71 -13.16 -18.64 22.15
C GLY A 71 -13.71 -18.56 20.71
N GLU A 72 -14.78 -17.81 20.49
CA GLU A 72 -15.36 -17.62 19.16
C GLU A 72 -14.52 -16.60 18.35
N PRO A 73 -14.27 -16.83 17.05
CA PRO A 73 -13.54 -15.88 16.21
C PRO A 73 -14.20 -14.51 16.19
N LEU A 74 -13.40 -13.45 16.32
CA LEU A 74 -13.88 -12.08 16.19
C LEU A 74 -14.33 -11.77 14.76
N SER A 75 -15.31 -10.90 14.59
CA SER A 75 -15.67 -10.34 13.28
C SER A 75 -14.52 -9.52 12.67
N ASN A 76 -14.61 -9.21 11.38
CA ASN A 76 -13.62 -8.40 10.68
C ASN A 76 -13.46 -7.01 11.34
N ASP A 77 -14.58 -6.39 11.73
CA ASP A 77 -14.58 -5.08 12.39
C ASP A 77 -14.01 -5.15 13.81
N GLU A 78 -14.31 -6.21 14.57
CA GLU A 78 -13.75 -6.41 15.92
C GLU A 78 -12.23 -6.66 15.88
N LEU A 79 -11.74 -7.42 14.90
CA LEU A 79 -10.30 -7.59 14.68
C LEU A 79 -9.62 -6.24 14.45
N ALA A 80 -10.19 -5.41 13.57
CA ALA A 80 -9.62 -4.12 13.19
C ALA A 80 -9.75 -3.04 14.28
N TYR A 81 -10.66 -3.19 15.24
CA TYR A 81 -10.91 -2.21 16.30
C TYR A 81 -9.75 -2.09 17.29
N CYS A 82 -9.01 -3.17 17.54
CA CYS A 82 -7.96 -3.19 18.54
C CYS A 82 -6.58 -2.78 17.97
N SER A 83 -5.94 -1.82 18.64
CA SER A 83 -4.57 -1.38 18.41
C SER A 83 -3.96 -0.76 19.69
N ASP A 84 -2.73 -0.25 19.62
CA ASP A 84 -2.10 0.59 20.64
C ASP A 84 -2.85 1.91 20.84
N ALA A 85 -3.65 2.31 19.85
CA ALA A 85 -4.44 3.52 19.90
C ALA A 85 -5.89 3.36 20.40
N SER A 86 -6.38 2.14 20.57
CA SER A 86 -7.79 1.88 20.93
C SER A 86 -8.16 2.37 22.34
N GLY A 87 -7.21 2.41 23.28
CA GLY A 87 -7.41 2.84 24.66
C GLY A 87 -7.02 4.30 24.99
N HIS A 88 -6.92 4.59 26.30
CA HIS A 88 -6.46 5.88 26.84
C HIS A 88 -5.01 5.84 27.37
N LEU A 89 -4.36 4.68 27.33
CA LEU A 89 -2.97 4.52 27.72
C LEU A 89 -2.07 4.72 26.50
N LEU A 90 -0.93 5.40 26.71
CA LEU A 90 0.12 5.48 25.70
C LEU A 90 1.01 4.24 25.81
N LEU A 91 0.87 3.32 24.87
CA LEU A 91 1.55 2.03 24.91
C LEU A 91 2.84 2.03 24.10
N ALA A 92 2.82 2.68 22.93
CA ALA A 92 3.98 2.86 22.05
C ALA A 92 4.40 4.34 21.95
N PRO A 93 5.06 4.91 22.98
CA PRO A 93 5.55 6.29 22.95
C PRO A 93 6.58 6.57 21.84
N GLU A 94 7.24 5.54 21.30
CA GLU A 94 8.18 5.65 20.18
C GLU A 94 7.53 6.13 18.87
N TYR A 95 6.21 6.03 18.73
CA TYR A 95 5.45 6.53 17.57
C TYR A 95 4.74 7.88 17.84
N LEU A 96 4.97 8.47 19.02
CA LEU A 96 4.33 9.73 19.41
C LEU A 96 5.06 10.93 18.80
N ALA A 97 4.34 11.80 18.10
CA ALA A 97 4.91 13.04 17.61
C ALA A 97 5.08 14.04 18.78
N PRO A 98 6.28 14.54 19.05
CA PRO A 98 6.53 15.41 20.20
C PRO A 98 5.92 16.80 20.01
N LEU A 99 5.35 17.34 21.11
CA LEU A 99 4.86 18.71 21.23
C LEU A 99 5.47 19.34 22.50
N ARG A 100 5.73 20.65 22.50
CA ARG A 100 6.25 21.37 23.67
C ARG A 100 5.57 22.71 23.83
N THR A 101 5.35 23.17 25.05
CA THR A 101 5.08 24.61 25.28
C THR A 101 6.29 25.28 25.91
N LEU A 102 6.51 26.55 25.59
CA LEU A 102 7.50 27.33 26.34
C LEU A 102 6.98 27.71 27.72
N PRO A 103 7.86 27.89 28.72
CA PRO A 103 7.53 28.51 29.98
C PRO A 103 6.83 29.86 29.78
N ILE A 104 5.72 30.07 30.48
CA ILE A 104 4.96 31.33 30.45
C ILE A 104 4.80 31.85 31.87
N ASN A 105 5.04 33.16 32.06
CA ASN A 105 4.84 33.80 33.35
C ASN A 105 3.41 34.31 33.46
N VAL A 106 2.66 33.78 34.43
CA VAL A 106 1.22 34.00 34.62
C VAL A 106 0.90 34.17 36.10
N SER A 107 -0.29 34.68 36.43
CA SER A 107 -0.73 34.77 37.82
C SER A 107 -0.90 33.38 38.44
N ALA A 108 -0.90 33.31 39.78
CA ALA A 108 -1.10 32.06 40.52
C ALA A 108 -2.45 31.38 40.21
N SER A 109 -3.46 32.17 39.82
CA SER A 109 -4.80 31.68 39.44
C SER A 109 -4.95 31.31 37.97
N ALA A 110 -3.91 31.51 37.15
CA ALA A 110 -3.99 31.21 35.73
C ALA A 110 -4.12 29.71 35.46
N THR A 111 -4.81 29.38 34.38
CA THR A 111 -5.02 28.00 33.93
C THR A 111 -4.74 27.87 32.44
N GLY A 112 -4.26 26.72 32.01
CA GLY A 112 -4.02 26.42 30.61
C GLY A 112 -4.82 25.20 30.14
N ARG A 113 -5.10 25.15 28.85
CA ARG A 113 -5.81 24.05 28.18
C ARG A 113 -5.11 23.73 26.86
N VAL A 114 -5.08 22.45 26.52
CA VAL A 114 -4.55 21.97 25.23
C VAL A 114 -5.61 21.09 24.58
N TYR A 115 -5.98 21.38 23.34
CA TYR A 115 -7.03 20.62 22.64
C TYR A 115 -6.83 20.60 21.13
N ALA A 116 -7.38 19.58 20.47
CA ALA A 116 -7.33 19.39 19.03
C ALA A 116 -8.56 19.99 18.32
N THR A 117 -8.35 20.55 17.14
CA THR A 117 -9.40 21.04 16.23
C THR A 117 -9.08 20.64 14.78
N PRO A 118 -10.09 20.52 13.88
CA PRO A 118 -11.53 20.62 14.12
C PRO A 118 -12.06 19.42 14.93
N ARG A 119 -13.37 19.40 15.24
CA ARG A 119 -14.00 18.30 15.99
C ARG A 119 -13.73 16.93 15.37
N ALA A 120 -13.71 16.84 14.04
CA ALA A 120 -13.40 15.60 13.33
C ALA A 120 -12.00 15.05 13.67
N ALA A 121 -11.02 15.92 13.90
CA ALA A 121 -9.68 15.53 14.35
C ALA A 121 -9.69 15.15 15.84
N TYR A 122 -10.43 15.90 16.67
CA TYR A 122 -10.51 15.67 18.11
C TYR A 122 -10.90 14.23 18.46
N ASP A 123 -11.89 13.65 17.76
CA ASP A 123 -12.32 12.27 18.03
C ASP A 123 -11.33 11.21 17.49
N ARG A 124 -10.30 11.62 16.72
CA ARG A 124 -9.39 10.75 15.95
C ARG A 124 -7.92 10.90 16.30
N VAL A 125 -7.57 11.82 17.18
CA VAL A 125 -6.21 11.98 17.70
C VAL A 125 -6.21 11.83 19.20
N ARG A 126 -5.04 11.56 19.78
CA ARG A 126 -4.86 11.55 21.23
C ARG A 126 -3.69 12.45 21.56
N ILE A 127 -3.90 13.36 22.50
CA ILE A 127 -2.84 14.21 23.04
C ILE A 127 -2.49 13.67 24.42
N PHE A 128 -1.20 13.50 24.68
CA PHE A 128 -0.69 13.05 25.97
C PHE A 128 0.21 14.11 26.57
N PHE A 129 0.24 14.15 27.90
CA PHE A 129 1.10 15.00 28.72
C PHE A 129 1.97 14.15 29.64
N SER A 130 3.23 14.54 29.83
CA SER A 130 4.12 13.95 30.84
C SER A 130 4.86 15.04 31.62
N GLU A 131 5.00 14.86 32.93
CA GLU A 131 5.81 15.74 33.78
C GLU A 131 7.32 15.41 33.71
N ASP A 132 7.68 14.16 33.43
CA ASP A 132 9.08 13.70 33.40
C ASP A 132 9.64 13.48 31.98
N GLY A 133 8.75 13.41 30.98
CA GLY A 133 9.05 13.19 29.56
C GLY A 133 9.82 11.91 29.21
N SER A 134 10.21 11.09 30.20
CA SER A 134 11.23 10.04 30.08
C SER A 134 10.71 8.65 30.47
N ASN A 135 9.62 8.58 31.22
CA ASN A 135 8.97 7.32 31.57
C ASN A 135 7.64 7.16 30.81
N SER A 136 7.47 6.04 30.09
CA SER A 136 6.22 5.74 29.34
C SER A 136 4.99 5.73 30.25
N SER A 137 5.13 5.26 31.49
CA SER A 137 4.07 5.24 32.52
C SER A 137 3.73 6.61 33.11
N ALA A 138 4.48 7.67 32.78
CA ALA A 138 4.18 9.03 33.22
C ALA A 138 3.23 9.78 32.29
N TRP A 139 3.01 9.27 31.07
CA TRP A 139 2.12 9.90 30.10
C TRP A 139 0.64 9.75 30.50
N ARG A 140 -0.11 10.85 30.43
CA ARG A 140 -1.54 10.92 30.72
C ARG A 140 -2.28 11.52 29.54
N LEU A 141 -3.40 10.92 29.17
CA LEU A 141 -4.28 11.49 28.15
C LEU A 141 -4.74 12.89 28.58
N VAL A 142 -4.68 13.83 27.66
CA VAL A 142 -5.21 15.19 27.83
C VAL A 142 -6.63 15.17 27.26
N ASP A 143 -7.62 15.11 28.16
CA ASP A 143 -9.03 15.27 27.81
C ASP A 143 -9.47 16.76 27.80
N GLN A 144 -10.73 17.02 27.43
CA GLN A 144 -11.27 18.39 27.30
C GLN A 144 -11.37 19.16 28.63
N GLU A 145 -11.47 18.44 29.74
CA GLU A 145 -11.66 19.01 31.07
C GLU A 145 -10.32 19.23 31.77
N ARG A 146 -9.24 18.63 31.24
CA ARG A 146 -7.90 18.79 31.78
C ARG A 146 -7.45 20.24 31.69
N THR A 147 -7.25 20.83 32.86
CA THR A 147 -6.61 22.12 33.05
C THR A 147 -5.19 21.95 33.60
N PHE A 148 -4.28 22.78 33.13
CA PHE A 148 -2.90 22.88 33.60
C PHE A 148 -2.76 24.07 34.54
N SER A 149 -2.16 23.86 35.71
CA SER A 149 -1.97 24.89 36.72
C SER A 149 -0.86 25.87 36.34
N SER A 150 -0.86 27.04 36.95
CA SER A 150 0.18 28.06 36.78
C SER A 150 1.60 27.53 37.02
N GLU A 151 1.79 26.56 37.93
CA GLU A 151 3.10 25.94 38.18
C GLU A 151 3.60 25.09 37.02
N LEU A 152 2.69 24.38 36.32
CA LEU A 152 3.04 23.60 35.12
C LEU A 152 3.28 24.53 33.92
N LEU A 153 2.46 25.57 33.79
CA LEU A 153 2.63 26.60 32.75
C LEU A 153 3.98 27.31 32.87
N ALA A 154 4.40 27.64 34.11
CA ALA A 154 5.69 28.25 34.39
C ALA A 154 6.90 27.34 34.07
N LYS A 155 6.70 26.03 33.95
CA LYS A 155 7.74 25.06 33.52
C LYS A 155 7.72 24.78 32.02
N GLY A 156 6.60 25.02 31.35
CA GLY A 156 6.33 24.50 30.01
C GLY A 156 5.88 23.03 30.05
N LEU A 157 5.02 22.65 29.12
CA LEU A 157 4.43 21.33 29.04
C LEU A 157 5.22 20.43 28.09
N THR A 158 5.45 19.18 28.51
CA THR A 158 5.91 18.11 27.63
C THR A 158 4.71 17.31 27.15
N LEU A 159 4.46 17.40 25.85
CA LEU A 159 3.28 16.86 25.20
C LEU A 159 3.67 15.94 24.04
N GLY A 160 2.71 15.17 23.55
CA GLY A 160 2.84 14.51 22.26
C GLY A 160 1.49 14.04 21.74
N ILE A 161 1.43 13.75 20.44
CA ILE A 161 0.21 13.44 19.72
C ILE A 161 0.38 12.20 18.83
N ASP A 162 -0.64 11.36 18.79
CA ASP A 162 -0.78 10.28 17.81
C ASP A 162 -2.20 10.19 17.25
N GLY A 163 -2.33 9.43 16.15
CA GLY A 163 -3.62 9.10 15.54
C GLY A 163 -4.26 7.88 16.22
N ARG A 164 -5.54 8.01 16.57
CA ARG A 164 -6.39 6.92 17.09
C ARG A 164 -6.81 5.95 15.99
N GLU A 165 -7.00 6.46 14.78
CA GLU A 165 -7.37 5.68 13.61
C GLU A 165 -6.76 6.27 12.33
N LEU A 166 -6.85 5.51 11.24
CA LEU A 166 -6.45 5.95 9.90
C LEU A 166 -7.44 6.96 9.31
N SER A 167 -6.98 7.81 8.39
CA SER A 167 -7.84 8.69 7.61
C SER A 167 -8.42 7.85 6.48
N LYS A 168 -9.72 7.57 6.55
CA LYS A 168 -10.41 6.66 5.62
C LYS A 168 -11.26 7.37 4.58
N ASP A 169 -11.68 8.60 4.87
CA ASP A 169 -12.51 9.43 4.01
C ASP A 169 -12.16 10.91 4.26
N ALA A 170 -11.56 11.55 3.26
CA ALA A 170 -11.14 12.95 3.36
C ALA A 170 -12.31 13.94 3.51
N SER A 171 -13.54 13.53 3.14
CA SER A 171 -14.74 14.35 3.38
C SER A 171 -15.15 14.38 4.86
N VAL A 172 -14.75 13.35 5.63
CA VAL A 172 -14.96 13.29 7.09
C VAL A 172 -13.75 13.88 7.81
N TRP A 173 -12.55 13.39 7.50
CA TRP A 173 -11.30 13.86 8.07
C TRP A 173 -10.12 13.49 7.18
N ASP A 174 -9.42 14.50 6.67
CA ASP A 174 -8.27 14.36 5.79
C ASP A 174 -6.94 14.16 6.55
N GLY A 175 -6.98 13.87 7.85
CA GLY A 175 -5.79 13.75 8.69
C GLY A 175 -5.24 15.07 9.24
N SER A 176 -5.86 16.22 8.91
CA SER A 176 -5.40 17.53 9.43
C SER A 176 -5.83 17.74 10.88
N VAL A 177 -4.91 18.24 11.71
CA VAL A 177 -5.20 18.65 13.09
C VAL A 177 -4.49 19.95 13.41
N THR A 178 -5.17 20.83 14.14
CA THR A 178 -4.56 21.98 14.80
C THR A 178 -4.65 21.78 16.30
N VAL A 179 -3.51 21.73 16.98
CA VAL A 179 -3.44 21.66 18.44
C VAL A 179 -3.34 23.09 18.97
N VAL A 180 -4.32 23.47 19.77
CA VAL A 180 -4.42 24.80 20.37
C VAL A 180 -3.95 24.74 21.82
N PHE A 181 -3.09 25.67 22.21
CA PHE A 181 -2.70 25.93 23.59
C PHE A 181 -3.30 27.27 24.03
N GLU A 182 -4.26 27.20 24.93
CA GLU A 182 -5.02 28.34 25.46
C GLU A 182 -4.61 28.58 26.91
N VAL A 183 -4.37 29.84 27.28
CA VAL A 183 -4.07 30.26 28.65
C VAL A 183 -5.07 31.33 29.08
N SER A 184 -5.75 31.07 30.19
CA SER A 184 -6.68 32.00 30.84
C SER A 184 -6.06 32.55 32.13
N ASP A 185 -5.93 33.87 32.22
CA ASP A 185 -5.46 34.58 33.41
C ASP A 185 -6.42 35.73 33.75
N GLY A 186 -7.28 35.51 34.76
CA GLY A 186 -8.38 36.41 35.07
C GLY A 186 -9.39 36.50 33.92
N THR A 187 -9.54 37.68 33.33
CA THR A 187 -10.42 37.91 32.16
C THR A 187 -9.68 37.83 30.82
N GLN A 188 -8.35 37.68 30.85
CA GLN A 188 -7.54 37.60 29.65
C GLN A 188 -7.43 36.14 29.20
N VAL A 189 -7.67 35.91 27.92
CA VAL A 189 -7.48 34.62 27.28
C VAL A 189 -6.60 34.83 26.06
N ASP A 190 -5.43 34.19 26.07
CA ASP A 190 -4.51 34.17 24.94
C ASP A 190 -4.36 32.73 24.44
N MET A 191 -4.04 32.58 23.16
CA MET A 191 -3.85 31.28 22.54
C MET A 191 -2.72 31.28 21.52
N ASP A 192 -2.17 30.10 21.30
CA ASP A 192 -1.26 29.80 20.22
C ASP A 192 -1.53 28.38 19.70
N ALA A 193 -1.09 28.06 18.49
CA ALA A 193 -1.45 26.81 17.84
C ALA A 193 -0.35 26.27 16.92
N VAL A 194 -0.35 24.94 16.78
CA VAL A 194 0.48 24.21 15.82
C VAL A 194 -0.39 23.32 14.95
N ALA A 195 -0.15 23.35 13.64
CA ALA A 195 -0.83 22.51 12.66
C ALA A 195 0.02 21.28 12.34
N LEU A 196 -0.62 20.12 12.35
CA LEU A 196 -0.04 18.84 11.99
C LEU A 196 -0.91 18.12 10.97
N LYS A 197 -0.29 17.18 10.26
CA LYS A 197 -0.96 16.27 9.34
C LYS A 197 -0.62 14.84 9.71
N MET A 198 -1.62 13.96 9.76
CA MET A 198 -1.36 12.54 9.94
C MET A 198 -0.58 12.02 8.73
N ALA A 199 0.42 11.18 8.97
CA ALA A 199 1.14 10.51 7.91
C ALA A 199 0.16 9.69 7.05
N PRO A 200 0.22 9.82 5.71
CA PRO A 200 -0.59 9.01 4.81
C PRO A 200 -0.12 7.56 4.85
N VAL A 201 -1.04 6.65 4.56
CA VAL A 201 -0.71 5.25 4.30
C VAL A 201 -0.31 5.11 2.84
N LEU A 202 0.93 4.67 2.59
CA LEU A 202 1.52 4.59 1.25
C LEU A 202 1.83 3.15 0.88
N THR A 203 1.40 2.73 -0.31
CA THR A 203 1.72 1.43 -0.91
C THR A 203 3.13 1.46 -1.50
N HIS A 204 3.69 0.27 -1.72
CA HIS A 204 5.06 0.15 -2.20
C HIS A 204 5.14 0.09 -3.72
N HIS A 205 6.26 0.57 -4.28
CA HIS A 205 6.58 0.43 -5.71
C HIS A 205 7.82 -0.46 -5.88
N HIS A 206 7.98 -1.09 -7.05
CA HIS A 206 9.00 -2.12 -7.31
C HIS A 206 10.46 -1.67 -7.11
N LEU A 207 10.76 -0.37 -7.23
CA LEU A 207 12.10 0.17 -7.02
C LEU A 207 12.51 0.22 -5.53
N GLN A 208 11.57 0.04 -4.61
CA GLN A 208 11.90 0.00 -3.18
C GLN A 208 12.52 -1.34 -2.81
N LYS A 209 13.47 -1.30 -1.88
CA LYS A 209 14.17 -2.50 -1.41
C LYS A 209 13.20 -3.51 -0.80
N VAL A 210 13.22 -4.74 -1.31
CA VAL A 210 12.53 -5.89 -0.70
C VAL A 210 13.31 -6.34 0.53
N GLU A 211 12.61 -6.55 1.64
CA GLU A 211 13.18 -7.11 2.86
C GLU A 211 12.81 -8.59 3.04
N THR A 212 11.56 -8.95 2.72
CA THR A 212 11.01 -10.28 2.96
C THR A 212 10.04 -10.65 1.83
N LEU A 213 10.13 -11.90 1.33
CA LEU A 213 9.09 -12.49 0.48
C LEU A 213 8.04 -13.18 1.34
N VAL A 214 6.80 -13.08 0.89
CA VAL A 214 5.62 -13.60 1.58
C VAL A 214 4.93 -14.61 0.66
N SER A 215 4.38 -15.69 1.22
CA SER A 215 3.50 -16.63 0.51
C SER A 215 2.59 -17.37 1.52
N THR A 216 1.79 -18.33 1.05
CA THR A 216 0.95 -19.17 1.90
C THR A 216 1.64 -20.52 2.13
N ALA A 217 1.70 -20.95 3.39
CA ALA A 217 2.29 -22.21 3.81
C ALA A 217 1.56 -23.40 3.16
N ALA A 218 2.29 -24.50 3.01
CA ALA A 218 1.72 -25.78 2.59
C ALA A 218 2.26 -26.91 3.46
N ASN A 219 1.47 -27.96 3.58
CA ASN A 219 1.84 -29.17 4.30
C ASN A 219 1.94 -30.38 3.36
N ASP A 220 2.27 -31.56 3.90
CA ASP A 220 2.53 -32.77 3.09
C ASP A 220 1.30 -33.26 2.29
N THR A 221 0.09 -32.76 2.59
CA THR A 221 -1.11 -33.00 1.78
C THR A 221 -1.22 -32.09 0.55
N GLU A 222 -0.33 -31.10 0.42
CA GLU A 222 -0.34 -30.06 -0.61
C GLU A 222 1.00 -30.03 -1.38
N PRO A 223 1.45 -31.16 -1.96
CA PRO A 223 2.79 -31.30 -2.52
C PRO A 223 3.08 -30.33 -3.69
N ILE A 224 2.04 -29.90 -4.42
CA ILE A 224 2.16 -28.93 -5.51
C ILE A 224 2.59 -27.56 -4.96
N GLN A 225 1.91 -27.08 -3.91
CA GLN A 225 2.27 -25.82 -3.27
C GLN A 225 3.61 -25.92 -2.52
N GLN A 226 3.91 -27.06 -1.90
CA GLN A 226 5.23 -27.29 -1.29
C GLN A 226 6.37 -27.17 -2.32
N ASN A 227 6.20 -27.69 -3.54
CA ASN A 227 7.21 -27.55 -4.60
C ASN A 227 7.37 -26.08 -5.02
N PHE A 228 6.26 -25.36 -5.19
CA PHE A 228 6.29 -23.91 -5.47
C PHE A 228 7.07 -23.15 -4.40
N LEU A 229 6.77 -23.37 -3.12
CA LEU A 229 7.45 -22.70 -2.00
C LEU A 229 8.95 -23.01 -1.97
N LYS A 230 9.33 -24.25 -2.31
CA LYS A 230 10.73 -24.64 -2.41
C LYS A 230 11.46 -23.86 -3.50
N GLU A 231 10.89 -23.81 -4.71
CA GLU A 231 11.50 -23.07 -5.82
C GLU A 231 11.50 -21.55 -5.57
N LEU A 232 10.46 -21.02 -4.94
CA LEU A 232 10.41 -19.62 -4.50
C LEU A 232 11.51 -19.30 -3.47
N ASP A 233 11.77 -20.21 -2.52
CA ASP A 233 12.86 -20.05 -1.54
C ASP A 233 14.25 -20.15 -2.20
N GLU A 234 14.42 -21.03 -3.19
CA GLU A 234 15.64 -21.08 -3.99
C GLU A 234 15.85 -19.76 -4.76
N ALA A 235 14.79 -19.24 -5.39
CA ALA A 235 14.83 -17.96 -6.10
C ALA A 235 15.11 -16.77 -5.15
N ARG A 236 14.59 -16.80 -3.91
CA ARG A 236 14.90 -15.84 -2.85
C ARG A 236 16.39 -15.80 -2.54
N VAL A 237 17.02 -16.97 -2.39
CA VAL A 237 18.46 -17.10 -2.11
C VAL A 237 19.28 -16.56 -3.28
N VAL A 238 18.94 -16.92 -4.53
CA VAL A 238 19.63 -16.40 -5.72
C VAL A 238 19.52 -14.88 -5.82
N SER A 239 18.38 -14.31 -5.43
CA SER A 239 18.13 -12.86 -5.44
C SER A 239 18.82 -12.11 -4.29
N GLY A 240 19.53 -12.80 -3.40
CA GLY A 240 20.31 -12.20 -2.30
C GLY A 240 19.48 -11.78 -1.09
N LEU A 241 18.24 -12.26 -0.95
CA LEU A 241 17.41 -11.96 0.21
C LEU A 241 17.77 -12.88 1.38
N GLU A 242 18.26 -12.30 2.48
CA GLU A 242 18.73 -13.06 3.65
C GLU A 242 17.59 -13.56 4.55
N ARG A 243 16.50 -12.79 4.68
CA ARG A 243 15.37 -13.17 5.54
C ARG A 243 14.64 -14.36 4.92
N PRO A 244 14.20 -15.37 5.71
CA PRO A 244 13.40 -16.47 5.19
C PRO A 244 12.04 -15.98 4.68
N LEU A 245 11.34 -16.83 3.91
CA LEU A 245 9.95 -16.60 3.54
C LEU A 245 9.09 -16.37 4.80
N LEU A 246 8.20 -15.39 4.75
CA LEU A 246 7.09 -15.27 5.67
C LEU A 246 5.92 -16.07 5.09
N LEU A 247 5.45 -17.08 5.84
CA LEU A 247 4.37 -17.94 5.37
C LEU A 247 3.10 -17.76 6.20
N PHE A 248 1.99 -17.43 5.54
CA PHE A 248 0.66 -17.44 6.13
C PHE A 248 0.16 -18.86 6.32
N ASN A 249 -0.39 -19.20 7.48
CA ASN A 249 -0.70 -20.60 7.82
C ASN A 249 -2.07 -20.82 8.46
N GLN A 250 -2.97 -19.84 8.37
CA GLN A 250 -4.33 -19.91 8.93
C GLN A 250 -5.41 -20.02 7.85
N SER A 251 -5.03 -20.10 6.57
CA SER A 251 -5.91 -20.32 5.42
C SER A 251 -5.16 -21.09 4.33
N ASP A 252 -5.91 -21.84 3.53
CA ASP A 252 -5.48 -22.55 2.31
C ASP A 252 -5.51 -21.67 1.04
N ASP A 253 -5.83 -20.38 1.18
CA ASP A 253 -5.82 -19.41 0.09
C ASP A 253 -4.38 -19.12 -0.35
N ILE A 254 -3.98 -19.69 -1.48
CA ILE A 254 -2.61 -19.61 -2.01
C ILE A 254 -2.24 -18.23 -2.56
N TRP A 255 -3.22 -17.34 -2.73
CA TRP A 255 -3.06 -16.06 -3.42
C TRP A 255 -2.60 -14.95 -2.46
N ALA A 256 -1.37 -15.06 -1.94
CA ALA A 256 -0.82 -14.12 -0.98
C ALA A 256 -0.75 -12.66 -1.48
N GLN A 257 -0.77 -12.43 -2.80
CA GLN A 257 -0.85 -11.10 -3.38
C GLN A 257 -2.23 -10.48 -3.19
N ASP A 258 -3.29 -11.29 -3.25
CA ASP A 258 -4.63 -10.76 -3.44
C ASP A 258 -5.31 -10.31 -2.16
N PHE A 259 -5.09 -11.04 -1.06
CA PHE A 259 -5.81 -10.79 0.18
C PHE A 259 -5.15 -9.71 1.06
N LEU A 260 -3.93 -9.27 0.73
CA LEU A 260 -3.23 -8.21 1.44
C LEU A 260 -2.38 -7.31 0.52
N GLU A 261 -2.19 -6.05 0.94
CA GLU A 261 -1.23 -5.14 0.31
C GLU A 261 -0.39 -4.50 1.42
N PRO A 262 0.93 -4.78 1.50
CA PRO A 262 1.81 -4.14 2.46
C PRO A 262 1.92 -2.64 2.18
N ALA A 263 1.75 -1.82 3.20
CA ALA A 263 1.91 -0.37 3.14
C ALA A 263 2.65 0.15 4.37
N TYR A 264 2.92 1.46 4.40
CA TYR A 264 3.59 2.11 5.52
C TYR A 264 3.07 3.52 5.76
N ALA A 265 3.29 4.02 6.98
CA ALA A 265 3.21 5.43 7.30
C ALA A 265 4.49 5.84 8.03
N SER A 266 5.06 6.98 7.68
CA SER A 266 6.31 7.48 8.27
C SER A 266 6.21 8.96 8.64
N MET A 267 6.97 9.36 9.66
CA MET A 267 7.14 10.74 10.09
C MET A 267 8.64 11.06 10.30
N PRO A 268 9.03 12.35 10.32
CA PRO A 268 10.39 12.74 10.67
C PRO A 268 10.79 12.20 12.05
N GLY A 269 12.04 11.78 12.17
CA GLY A 269 12.61 11.34 13.43
C GLY A 269 14.02 11.89 13.62
N PRO A 270 14.57 11.80 14.85
CA PRO A 270 15.85 12.38 15.19
C PRO A 270 16.98 11.93 14.25
N GLU A 271 17.96 12.80 14.05
CA GLU A 271 19.12 12.55 13.17
C GLU A 271 18.74 12.28 11.70
N GLY A 272 17.56 12.74 11.26
CA GLY A 272 17.07 12.53 9.90
C GLY A 272 16.63 11.10 9.60
N LYS A 273 16.46 10.24 10.62
CA LYS A 273 15.97 8.87 10.46
C LYS A 273 14.45 8.85 10.61
N PRO A 274 13.69 8.45 9.58
CA PRO A 274 12.23 8.31 9.69
C PRO A 274 11.81 7.33 10.79
N ILE A 275 10.74 7.70 11.49
CA ILE A 275 10.00 6.77 12.34
C ILE A 275 8.83 6.25 11.51
N ALA A 276 8.70 4.94 11.38
CA ALA A 276 7.69 4.32 10.52
C ALA A 276 6.93 3.20 11.21
N ILE A 277 5.68 3.03 10.79
CA ILE A 277 4.83 1.89 11.11
C ILE A 277 4.45 1.18 9.81
N ARG A 278 4.50 -0.15 9.81
CA ARG A 278 3.96 -0.96 8.70
C ARG A 278 2.45 -1.09 8.88
N ILE A 279 1.71 -0.87 7.81
CA ILE A 279 0.25 -0.96 7.81
C ILE A 279 -0.11 -1.98 6.73
N MET A 280 -0.66 -3.11 7.14
CA MET A 280 -1.13 -4.14 6.21
C MET A 280 -2.53 -3.77 5.76
N LEU A 281 -2.77 -3.59 4.47
CA LEU A 281 -4.12 -3.39 3.96
C LEU A 281 -4.74 -4.76 3.73
N ARG A 282 -5.97 -4.97 4.22
CA ARG A 282 -6.78 -6.13 3.79
C ARG A 282 -7.54 -5.76 2.53
N SER A 283 -7.65 -6.70 1.60
CA SER A 283 -8.47 -6.50 0.40
C SER A 283 -9.93 -6.23 0.78
N ALA A 284 -10.68 -5.56 -0.09
CA ALA A 284 -12.07 -5.21 0.23
C ALA A 284 -13.02 -6.41 0.23
N GLN A 285 -12.54 -7.60 -0.15
CA GLN A 285 -13.29 -8.85 -0.27
C GLN A 285 -13.72 -9.37 1.11
N SER A 286 -14.89 -8.94 1.58
CA SER A 286 -15.27 -9.11 2.98
C SER A 286 -15.39 -10.56 3.45
N THR A 287 -15.74 -11.48 2.54
CA THR A 287 -15.90 -12.91 2.82
C THR A 287 -14.63 -13.73 2.55
N ARG A 288 -13.55 -13.12 2.04
CA ARG A 288 -12.25 -13.78 1.85
C ARG A 288 -11.51 -13.86 3.19
N ALA A 289 -11.58 -15.03 3.83
CA ALA A 289 -11.09 -15.22 5.19
C ALA A 289 -9.56 -15.04 5.33
N ALA A 290 -8.78 -15.38 4.30
CA ALA A 290 -7.32 -15.28 4.30
C ALA A 290 -6.80 -13.89 4.66
N GLY A 291 -7.50 -12.84 4.24
CA GLY A 291 -7.15 -11.46 4.55
C GLY A 291 -7.19 -11.11 6.04
N ARG A 292 -7.84 -11.92 6.89
CA ARG A 292 -7.85 -11.72 8.35
C ARG A 292 -6.48 -11.95 9.00
N GLN A 293 -5.61 -12.70 8.33
CA GLN A 293 -4.26 -13.03 8.81
C GLN A 293 -3.37 -11.80 8.99
N ILE A 294 -3.70 -10.66 8.40
CA ILE A 294 -3.00 -9.40 8.70
C ILE A 294 -3.16 -9.00 10.18
N PHE A 295 -4.30 -9.33 10.79
CA PHE A 295 -4.58 -9.06 12.20
C PHE A 295 -4.24 -10.26 13.08
N GLU A 296 -4.48 -11.46 12.57
CA GLU A 296 -4.35 -12.69 13.35
C GLU A 296 -2.90 -13.22 13.43
N GLN A 297 -2.06 -12.89 12.44
CA GLN A 297 -0.67 -13.35 12.34
C GLN A 297 0.35 -12.22 12.28
N LEU A 298 0.09 -11.10 11.58
CA LEU A 298 1.09 -10.05 11.36
C LEU A 298 1.06 -8.90 12.38
N ARG A 299 -0.11 -8.57 12.93
CA ARG A 299 -0.26 -7.46 13.87
C ARG A 299 0.67 -7.65 15.08
N GLY A 300 1.37 -6.58 15.44
CA GLY A 300 2.31 -6.59 16.55
C GLY A 300 3.08 -5.28 16.69
N PRO A 301 4.25 -5.28 17.35
CA PRO A 301 5.08 -4.10 17.51
C PRO A 301 5.45 -3.47 16.15
N GLY A 302 4.96 -2.26 15.90
CA GLY A 302 5.22 -1.53 14.64
C GLY A 302 4.48 -2.06 13.41
N VAL A 303 3.50 -2.96 13.58
CA VAL A 303 2.68 -3.50 12.49
C VAL A 303 1.20 -3.40 12.86
N GLY A 304 0.46 -2.58 12.12
CA GLY A 304 -1.00 -2.46 12.21
C GLY A 304 -1.70 -2.92 10.93
N GLY A 305 -3.02 -2.75 10.87
CA GLY A 305 -3.81 -3.15 9.70
C GLY A 305 -4.95 -2.19 9.36
N PHE A 306 -5.41 -2.26 8.11
CA PHE A 306 -6.60 -1.58 7.61
C PHE A 306 -7.65 -2.60 7.18
N GLN A 307 -8.88 -2.39 7.62
CA GLN A 307 -10.06 -3.15 7.25
C GLN A 307 -11.06 -2.23 6.55
N PRO A 308 -11.38 -2.47 5.26
CA PRO A 308 -12.52 -1.84 4.61
C PRO A 308 -13.84 -2.29 5.28
N PRO A 309 -14.91 -1.46 5.28
CA PRO A 309 -16.23 -1.88 5.76
C PRO A 309 -16.68 -3.20 5.11
N SER A 310 -17.06 -4.19 5.91
CA SER A 310 -17.24 -5.58 5.46
C SER A 310 -18.67 -5.96 5.04
N ASP A 311 -19.67 -5.21 5.47
CA ASP A 311 -21.03 -5.77 5.53
C ASP A 311 -21.93 -5.37 4.36
N THR A 312 -21.54 -4.38 3.54
CA THR A 312 -22.35 -3.87 2.43
C THR A 312 -21.51 -3.27 1.30
N GLY A 313 -22.15 -3.01 0.16
CA GLY A 313 -21.57 -2.24 -0.94
C GLY A 313 -20.67 -3.06 -1.87
N SER A 314 -19.87 -2.36 -2.68
CA SER A 314 -19.05 -2.96 -3.76
C SER A 314 -17.90 -3.85 -3.28
N GLY A 315 -17.59 -3.87 -1.98
CA GLY A 315 -16.63 -4.78 -1.35
C GLY A 315 -17.25 -6.06 -0.78
N PHE A 316 -18.59 -6.15 -0.71
CA PHE A 316 -19.24 -7.33 -0.18
C PHE A 316 -18.98 -8.57 -1.05
N GLY A 317 -18.57 -9.69 -0.43
CA GLY A 317 -18.28 -10.95 -1.10
C GLY A 317 -16.79 -11.14 -1.45
N HIS A 318 -16.50 -12.07 -2.36
CA HIS A 318 -15.15 -12.41 -2.83
C HIS A 318 -14.97 -12.00 -4.29
N ARG A 319 -15.15 -10.71 -4.61
CA ARG A 319 -15.10 -10.24 -6.00
C ARG A 319 -13.66 -9.96 -6.45
N GLU A 320 -13.24 -10.50 -7.59
CA GLU A 320 -11.84 -10.42 -8.05
C GLU A 320 -11.37 -9.00 -8.36
N ILE A 321 -12.26 -8.11 -8.81
CA ILE A 321 -11.94 -6.69 -9.00
C ILE A 321 -11.36 -6.01 -7.73
N ASN A 322 -11.60 -6.60 -6.56
CA ASN A 322 -11.17 -6.09 -5.25
C ASN A 322 -9.94 -6.81 -4.68
N SER A 323 -9.42 -7.83 -5.36
CA SER A 323 -8.14 -8.50 -5.04
C SER A 323 -6.99 -7.52 -5.26
N PHE A 324 -5.89 -7.66 -4.53
CA PHE A 324 -4.75 -6.75 -4.61
C PHE A 324 -3.69 -7.09 -5.67
N GLY A 325 -3.76 -8.21 -6.40
CA GLY A 325 -3.14 -8.27 -7.74
C GLY A 325 -3.66 -7.16 -8.67
N ASN A 326 -4.87 -6.66 -8.39
CA ASN A 326 -5.46 -5.50 -9.05
C ASN A 326 -5.09 -4.13 -8.44
N LEU A 327 -4.04 -4.05 -7.60
CA LEU A 327 -3.51 -2.81 -7.05
C LEU A 327 -1.98 -2.82 -7.16
N GLU A 328 -1.43 -1.93 -7.98
CA GLU A 328 0.01 -1.77 -8.16
C GLU A 328 0.41 -0.30 -8.01
N THR A 329 1.72 -0.01 -7.89
CA THR A 329 2.20 1.38 -7.72
C THR A 329 3.27 1.76 -8.74
N ILE A 330 2.97 2.77 -9.57
CA ILE A 330 3.93 3.43 -10.44
C ILE A 330 5.01 4.10 -9.57
N PRO A 331 6.31 3.94 -9.86
CA PRO A 331 7.38 4.61 -9.11
C PRO A 331 7.30 6.15 -9.20
N PRO A 332 8.03 6.91 -8.37
CA PRO A 332 7.92 8.36 -8.33
C PRO A 332 8.19 9.06 -9.67
N TYR A 333 7.33 10.02 -10.04
CA TYR A 333 7.47 10.81 -11.27
C TYR A 333 6.73 12.15 -11.16
N THR A 334 6.99 13.03 -12.14
CA THR A 334 6.12 14.18 -12.40
C THR A 334 5.27 13.88 -13.63
N SER A 335 3.95 13.98 -13.53
CA SER A 335 3.05 13.69 -14.64
C SER A 335 3.20 14.70 -15.78
N LYS A 336 2.67 14.37 -16.96
CA LYS A 336 2.57 15.30 -18.09
C LYS A 336 1.72 16.55 -17.77
N SER A 337 0.80 16.45 -16.80
CA SER A 337 0.01 17.58 -16.29
C SER A 337 0.72 18.41 -15.21
N GLY A 338 1.94 18.02 -14.81
CA GLY A 338 2.78 18.74 -13.84
C GLY A 338 2.55 18.35 -12.38
N VAL A 339 1.74 17.32 -12.11
CA VAL A 339 1.51 16.80 -10.75
C VAL A 339 2.72 15.98 -10.31
N LYS A 340 3.24 16.25 -9.12
CA LYS A 340 4.40 15.55 -8.57
C LYS A 340 3.95 14.40 -7.67
N TYR A 341 4.15 13.17 -8.14
CA TYR A 341 3.88 11.94 -7.40
C TYR A 341 5.16 11.46 -6.72
N LYS A 342 5.55 12.12 -5.61
CA LYS A 342 6.82 11.85 -4.92
C LYS A 342 6.91 10.46 -4.28
N ALA A 343 5.76 9.89 -3.92
CA ALA A 343 5.64 8.53 -3.39
C ALA A 343 5.18 7.53 -4.47
N GLY A 344 5.17 7.93 -5.75
CA GLY A 344 4.55 7.15 -6.81
C GLY A 344 3.04 7.36 -6.91
N ARG A 345 2.39 6.57 -7.76
CA ARG A 345 0.94 6.65 -8.00
C ARG A 345 0.35 5.25 -8.14
N ILE A 346 -0.72 4.97 -7.40
CA ILE A 346 -1.43 3.69 -7.50
C ILE A 346 -2.08 3.56 -8.88
N ILE A 347 -2.05 2.35 -9.43
CA ILE A 347 -2.91 1.90 -10.52
C ILE A 347 -3.85 0.80 -10.00
N MET A 348 -5.07 0.77 -10.53
CA MET A 348 -6.01 -0.32 -10.29
C MET A 348 -6.82 -0.60 -11.54
N GLY A 349 -7.23 -1.85 -11.76
CA GLY A 349 -8.09 -2.25 -12.86
C GLY A 349 -9.56 -2.02 -12.54
N LYS A 350 -10.28 -1.43 -13.49
CA LYS A 350 -11.75 -1.49 -13.56
C LYS A 350 -12.15 -2.62 -14.49
N HIS A 351 -13.35 -3.16 -14.29
CA HIS A 351 -13.95 -4.14 -15.20
C HIS A 351 -15.01 -3.44 -16.03
N PHE A 352 -14.62 -2.87 -17.17
CA PHE A 352 -15.45 -2.00 -18.00
C PHE A 352 -16.06 -0.85 -17.19
N GLU A 353 -17.37 -0.86 -16.93
CA GLU A 353 -18.07 0.16 -16.16
C GLU A 353 -17.97 -0.05 -14.63
N ARG A 354 -17.58 -1.24 -14.18
CA ARG A 354 -17.48 -1.58 -12.75
C ARG A 354 -16.12 -1.14 -12.22
N LYS A 355 -16.12 -0.46 -11.07
CA LYS A 355 -14.91 0.01 -10.38
C LYS A 355 -14.60 -0.85 -9.15
N PRO A 356 -13.33 -0.86 -8.69
CA PRO A 356 -12.97 -1.40 -7.38
C PRO A 356 -13.82 -0.80 -6.26
N ALA A 357 -13.83 -1.47 -5.11
CA ALA A 357 -14.70 -1.13 -4.01
C ALA A 357 -14.56 0.33 -3.60
N LYS A 358 -15.70 1.05 -3.54
CA LYS A 358 -15.71 2.48 -3.21
C LYS A 358 -14.97 2.78 -1.91
N ALA A 359 -15.16 1.98 -0.86
CA ALA A 359 -14.51 2.21 0.42
C ALA A 359 -12.97 2.10 0.36
N LEU A 360 -12.43 1.22 -0.51
CA LEU A 360 -11.01 1.14 -0.76
C LEU A 360 -10.53 2.36 -1.56
N LEU A 361 -11.25 2.73 -2.63
CA LEU A 361 -10.91 3.91 -3.44
C LEU A 361 -10.97 5.22 -2.63
N ASP A 362 -11.95 5.36 -1.73
CA ASP A 362 -12.08 6.48 -0.80
C ASP A 362 -10.89 6.52 0.17
N PHE A 363 -10.52 5.37 0.74
CA PHE A 363 -9.36 5.25 1.62
C PHE A 363 -8.07 5.66 0.89
N LEU A 364 -7.77 5.07 -0.28
CA LEU A 364 -6.56 5.38 -1.03
C LEU A 364 -6.53 6.85 -1.48
N SER A 365 -7.68 7.41 -1.88
CA SER A 365 -7.79 8.82 -2.26
C SER A 365 -7.58 9.76 -1.06
N ALA A 366 -8.03 9.38 0.15
CA ALA A 366 -7.85 10.17 1.35
C ALA A 366 -6.37 10.35 1.76
N GLN A 367 -5.49 9.46 1.31
CA GLN A 367 -4.04 9.56 1.55
C GLN A 367 -3.37 10.67 0.73
N GLY A 368 -3.99 11.09 -0.38
CA GLY A 368 -3.64 12.30 -1.15
C GLY A 368 -2.34 12.25 -1.98
N LEU A 369 -1.40 11.33 -1.70
CA LEU A 369 -0.10 11.28 -2.39
C LEU A 369 0.00 10.26 -3.52
N GLN A 370 -0.83 9.21 -3.50
CA GLN A 370 -0.81 8.11 -4.47
C GLN A 370 -2.19 7.92 -5.11
N THR A 371 -2.90 8.99 -5.47
CA THR A 371 -4.28 8.90 -5.98
C THR A 371 -4.41 7.91 -7.15
N PRO A 372 -5.32 6.92 -7.07
CA PRO A 372 -5.42 5.85 -8.06
C PRO A 372 -5.64 6.35 -9.50
N LEU A 373 -4.97 5.71 -10.46
CA LEU A 373 -5.24 5.76 -11.89
C LEU A 373 -5.91 4.46 -12.31
N LEU A 374 -7.11 4.53 -12.89
CA LEU A 374 -7.83 3.33 -13.30
C LEU A 374 -7.42 2.88 -14.71
N LEU A 375 -7.02 1.61 -14.83
CA LEU A 375 -6.77 0.89 -16.07
C LEU A 375 -7.97 -0.01 -16.40
N GLU A 376 -8.09 -0.46 -17.65
CA GLU A 376 -9.10 -1.44 -18.06
C GLU A 376 -8.52 -2.86 -17.93
N ALA A 377 -9.04 -3.63 -17.00
CA ALA A 377 -8.61 -5.01 -16.75
C ALA A 377 -9.74 -6.03 -16.97
N GLY A 378 -10.99 -5.59 -17.20
CA GLY A 378 -12.15 -6.49 -17.36
C GLY A 378 -12.15 -7.37 -18.61
N TRP A 379 -11.13 -7.26 -19.46
CA TRP A 379 -10.90 -8.16 -20.59
C TRP A 379 -10.18 -9.45 -20.18
N LEU A 380 -9.63 -9.50 -18.96
CA LEU A 380 -9.05 -10.68 -18.32
C LEU A 380 -10.09 -11.34 -17.41
N ALA A 381 -10.04 -12.66 -17.30
CA ALA A 381 -10.99 -13.45 -16.52
C ALA A 381 -10.84 -13.21 -15.00
N ILE A 382 -9.59 -13.05 -14.53
CA ILE A 382 -9.29 -12.64 -13.16
C ILE A 382 -9.42 -11.11 -13.03
N GLY A 383 -8.83 -10.37 -13.96
CA GLY A 383 -9.15 -8.95 -14.15
C GLY A 383 -8.21 -8.00 -13.42
N HIS A 384 -6.94 -8.38 -13.28
CA HIS A 384 -5.95 -7.67 -12.48
C HIS A 384 -4.94 -6.94 -13.38
N VAL A 385 -4.24 -5.95 -12.79
CA VAL A 385 -3.24 -5.16 -13.53
C VAL A 385 -1.87 -5.82 -13.57
N ASP A 386 -1.51 -6.61 -12.56
CA ASP A 386 -0.25 -7.37 -12.51
C ASP A 386 -0.12 -8.41 -13.64
N GLU A 387 -1.25 -8.89 -14.16
CA GLU A 387 -1.33 -9.80 -15.31
C GLU A 387 -0.75 -9.22 -16.62
N PHE A 388 -0.66 -7.89 -16.75
CA PHE A 388 -0.24 -7.27 -18.02
C PHE A 388 0.68 -6.06 -17.90
N VAL A 389 0.94 -5.50 -16.72
CA VAL A 389 1.84 -4.35 -16.59
C VAL A 389 2.71 -4.42 -15.33
N GLN A 390 3.97 -4.04 -15.46
CA GLN A 390 4.93 -3.91 -14.37
C GLN A 390 5.80 -2.65 -14.57
N PHE A 391 6.42 -2.17 -13.50
CA PHE A 391 7.36 -1.05 -13.53
C PHE A 391 8.72 -1.46 -12.98
N LEU A 392 9.80 -1.22 -13.72
CA LEU A 392 11.15 -1.66 -13.35
C LEU A 392 12.15 -0.51 -13.42
N PRO A 393 13.25 -0.54 -12.62
CA PRO A 393 14.40 0.33 -12.80
C PRO A 393 14.87 0.36 -14.27
N TYR A 394 15.19 1.55 -14.78
CA TYR A 394 15.69 1.72 -16.14
C TYR A 394 16.59 2.95 -16.24
N ASP A 395 17.61 2.88 -17.10
CA ASP A 395 18.57 3.98 -17.29
C ASP A 395 17.99 5.05 -18.24
N ASN A 396 17.11 5.88 -17.70
CA ASN A 396 16.54 7.06 -18.35
C ASN A 396 16.29 8.18 -17.32
N GLU A 397 15.77 9.33 -17.77
CA GLU A 397 15.50 10.48 -16.88
C GLU A 397 14.45 10.19 -15.79
N LEU A 398 13.59 9.18 -15.98
CA LEU A 398 12.59 8.77 -14.99
C LEU A 398 13.15 7.79 -13.95
N GLY A 399 14.25 7.11 -14.24
CA GLY A 399 14.81 6.04 -13.41
C GLY A 399 14.00 4.74 -13.43
N PHE A 400 12.93 4.68 -14.23
CA PHE A 400 12.12 3.47 -14.44
C PHE A 400 11.51 3.45 -15.84
N THR A 401 11.02 2.28 -16.24
CA THR A 401 10.21 2.11 -17.46
C THR A 401 9.01 1.21 -17.21
N ILE A 402 8.11 1.18 -18.19
CA ILE A 402 6.95 0.30 -18.24
C ILE A 402 7.35 -1.01 -18.94
N PHE A 403 7.11 -2.11 -18.25
CA PHE A 403 7.05 -3.45 -18.83
C PHE A 403 5.58 -3.77 -19.08
N ILE A 404 5.27 -4.26 -20.27
CA ILE A 404 3.89 -4.54 -20.66
C ILE A 404 3.80 -5.81 -21.49
N ALA A 405 2.77 -6.62 -21.23
CA ALA A 405 2.49 -7.82 -22.01
C ALA A 405 2.36 -7.48 -23.50
N ASP A 406 2.80 -8.38 -24.38
CA ASP A 406 2.77 -8.15 -25.82
C ASP A 406 2.55 -9.45 -26.58
N THR A 407 1.37 -9.58 -27.18
CA THR A 407 1.00 -10.77 -27.94
C THR A 407 1.68 -10.82 -29.30
N ARG A 408 2.00 -9.66 -29.87
CA ARG A 408 2.69 -9.56 -31.16
C ARG A 408 4.07 -10.20 -31.13
N SER A 409 4.91 -9.84 -30.16
CA SER A 409 6.24 -10.42 -30.01
C SER A 409 6.20 -11.92 -29.73
N ALA A 410 5.22 -12.40 -28.97
CA ALA A 410 5.03 -13.84 -28.78
C ALA A 410 4.60 -14.56 -30.07
N PHE A 411 3.69 -13.98 -30.85
CA PHE A 411 3.32 -14.50 -32.17
C PHE A 411 4.51 -14.51 -33.14
N ASP A 412 5.36 -13.49 -33.13
CA ASP A 412 6.57 -13.44 -33.95
C ASP A 412 7.53 -14.60 -33.61
N ILE A 413 7.64 -14.95 -32.32
CA ILE A 413 8.41 -16.12 -31.87
C ILE A 413 7.81 -17.41 -32.44
N LEU A 414 6.49 -17.62 -32.32
CA LEU A 414 5.83 -18.82 -32.84
C LEU A 414 5.91 -18.92 -34.38
N GLN A 415 5.71 -17.80 -35.09
CA GLN A 415 5.84 -17.74 -36.54
C GLN A 415 7.27 -18.07 -36.99
N LYS A 416 8.29 -17.61 -36.23
CA LYS A 416 9.68 -17.97 -36.49
C LYS A 416 9.92 -19.46 -36.28
N VAL A 417 9.41 -20.06 -35.21
CA VAL A 417 9.49 -21.51 -34.97
C VAL A 417 8.94 -22.30 -36.16
N LYS A 418 7.76 -21.93 -36.65
CA LYS A 418 7.15 -22.53 -37.84
C LYS A 418 8.02 -22.34 -39.09
N LYS A 419 8.45 -21.10 -39.36
CA LYS A 419 9.25 -20.75 -40.54
C LYS A 419 10.58 -21.51 -40.60
N ASP A 420 11.19 -21.74 -39.45
CA ASP A 420 12.45 -22.47 -39.33
C ASP A 420 12.28 -24.00 -39.43
N GLY A 421 11.06 -24.49 -39.71
CA GLY A 421 10.76 -25.91 -39.96
C GLY A 421 10.35 -26.69 -38.72
N HIS A 422 10.11 -26.02 -37.60
CA HIS A 422 9.78 -26.64 -36.32
C HIS A 422 8.30 -26.53 -35.94
N GLY A 423 7.39 -26.30 -36.89
CA GLY A 423 5.96 -26.12 -36.60
C GLY A 423 5.28 -27.30 -35.88
N ASN A 424 5.82 -28.52 -36.02
CA ASN A 424 5.30 -29.72 -35.36
C ASN A 424 5.70 -29.86 -33.87
N VAL A 425 6.56 -28.99 -33.32
CA VAL A 425 6.89 -29.06 -31.88
C VAL A 425 5.68 -28.61 -31.05
N ALA A 426 5.59 -29.11 -29.82
CA ALA A 426 4.56 -28.69 -28.88
C ALA A 426 4.61 -27.18 -28.63
N ALA A 427 3.45 -26.53 -28.63
CA ALA A 427 3.31 -25.12 -28.30
C ALA A 427 3.64 -24.88 -26.81
N ILE A 428 3.11 -25.74 -25.93
CA ILE A 428 3.40 -25.78 -24.50
C ILE A 428 4.30 -26.99 -24.21
N SER A 429 5.44 -26.77 -23.56
CA SER A 429 6.44 -27.82 -23.29
C SER A 429 6.33 -28.49 -21.92
N PHE A 430 5.33 -28.11 -21.13
CA PHE A 430 5.03 -28.72 -19.84
C PHE A 430 4.76 -30.23 -19.99
N LYS A 431 5.27 -31.03 -19.03
CA LYS A 431 5.22 -32.51 -19.08
C LYS A 431 4.46 -33.16 -17.91
N GLY A 432 3.84 -32.36 -17.04
CA GLY A 432 3.00 -32.89 -15.96
C GLY A 432 1.61 -33.31 -16.45
N ASP A 433 0.85 -33.90 -15.53
CA ASP A 433 -0.55 -34.28 -15.76
C ASP A 433 -1.44 -33.05 -15.52
N ALA A 434 -1.96 -32.46 -16.60
CA ALA A 434 -2.79 -31.27 -16.58
C ALA A 434 -3.80 -31.32 -17.74
N ASP A 435 -4.99 -30.77 -17.52
CA ASP A 435 -6.03 -30.60 -18.54
C ASP A 435 -6.17 -29.12 -18.86
N GLU A 436 -5.23 -28.59 -19.65
CA GLU A 436 -5.13 -27.17 -19.96
C GLU A 436 -5.26 -26.95 -21.48
N PRO A 437 -6.11 -26.01 -21.96
CA PRO A 437 -6.31 -25.78 -23.38
C PRO A 437 -5.01 -25.46 -24.13
N GLY A 438 -4.71 -26.22 -25.19
CA GLY A 438 -3.50 -26.11 -25.99
C GLY A 438 -2.32 -26.97 -25.51
N LEU A 439 -2.43 -27.62 -24.36
CA LEU A 439 -1.45 -28.62 -23.95
C LEU A 439 -1.53 -29.83 -24.89
N GLY A 440 -0.38 -30.20 -25.47
CA GLY A 440 -0.29 -31.26 -26.49
C GLY A 440 -0.50 -30.79 -27.93
N ASP A 441 -1.00 -29.56 -28.15
CA ASP A 441 -1.09 -28.97 -29.49
C ASP A 441 0.29 -28.53 -29.98
N SER A 442 0.51 -28.63 -31.29
CA SER A 442 1.73 -28.14 -31.93
C SER A 442 1.65 -26.64 -32.24
N VAL A 443 2.80 -26.00 -32.46
CA VAL A 443 2.87 -24.61 -32.92
C VAL A 443 2.07 -24.40 -34.22
N ASP A 444 2.10 -25.35 -35.16
CA ASP A 444 1.32 -25.29 -36.40
C ASP A 444 -0.19 -25.33 -36.15
N MET A 445 -0.64 -26.15 -35.20
CA MET A 445 -2.06 -26.22 -34.82
C MET A 445 -2.51 -24.90 -34.20
N MET A 446 -1.73 -24.35 -33.26
CA MET A 446 -2.06 -23.08 -32.60
C MET A 446 -2.08 -21.91 -33.58
N LEU A 447 -1.10 -21.81 -34.47
CA LEU A 447 -1.07 -20.75 -35.50
C LEU A 447 -2.16 -20.89 -36.56
N ALA A 448 -2.73 -22.10 -36.75
CA ALA A 448 -3.86 -22.33 -37.64
C ALA A 448 -5.23 -22.10 -36.96
N ASN A 449 -5.29 -22.01 -35.63
CA ASN A 449 -6.51 -21.81 -34.88
C ASN A 449 -6.96 -20.34 -34.96
N SER A 450 -8.01 -20.06 -35.74
CA SER A 450 -8.52 -18.70 -35.93
C SER A 450 -9.01 -18.04 -34.64
N THR A 451 -9.56 -18.82 -33.71
CA THR A 451 -10.01 -18.29 -32.41
C THR A 451 -8.80 -17.82 -31.60
N PHE A 452 -7.74 -18.64 -31.53
CA PHE A 452 -6.51 -18.29 -30.81
C PHE A 452 -5.85 -17.00 -31.36
N VAL A 453 -5.80 -16.85 -32.68
CA VAL A 453 -5.32 -15.61 -33.33
C VAL A 453 -6.21 -14.42 -32.94
N THR A 454 -7.53 -14.57 -33.08
CA THR A 454 -8.50 -13.49 -32.83
C THR A 454 -8.46 -12.99 -31.38
N VAL A 455 -8.38 -13.90 -30.39
CA VAL A 455 -8.35 -13.50 -28.99
C VAL A 455 -7.05 -12.77 -28.61
N ASN A 456 -5.93 -13.12 -29.23
CA ASN A 456 -4.67 -12.43 -28.98
C ASN A 456 -4.59 -11.05 -29.66
N GLU A 457 -5.24 -10.87 -30.82
CA GLU A 457 -5.45 -9.55 -31.40
C GLU A 457 -6.35 -8.67 -30.51
N TYR A 458 -7.40 -9.27 -29.93
CA TYR A 458 -8.27 -8.61 -28.96
C TYR A 458 -7.51 -8.23 -27.67
N ALA A 459 -6.71 -9.14 -27.10
CA ALA A 459 -5.85 -8.85 -25.94
C ALA A 459 -4.91 -7.67 -26.24
N GLN A 460 -4.22 -7.70 -27.39
CA GLN A 460 -3.28 -6.65 -27.78
C GLN A 460 -3.94 -5.28 -27.88
N LYS A 461 -5.21 -5.21 -28.33
CA LYS A 461 -5.96 -3.96 -28.39
C LYS A 461 -6.16 -3.36 -27.00
N HIS A 462 -6.55 -4.17 -26.01
CA HIS A 462 -6.75 -3.72 -24.63
C HIS A 462 -5.44 -3.36 -23.92
N ILE A 463 -4.42 -4.20 -24.08
CA ILE A 463 -3.04 -3.92 -23.62
C ILE A 463 -2.56 -2.58 -24.17
N TYR A 464 -2.69 -2.36 -25.48
CA TYR A 464 -2.27 -1.11 -26.10
C TYR A 464 -3.08 0.09 -25.61
N ALA A 465 -4.40 -0.05 -25.41
CA ALA A 465 -5.22 1.01 -24.85
C ALA A 465 -4.77 1.42 -23.44
N ASN A 466 -4.45 0.44 -22.58
CA ASN A 466 -3.87 0.71 -21.26
C ASN A 466 -2.50 1.36 -21.33
N LEU A 467 -1.63 0.92 -22.25
CA LEU A 467 -0.35 1.58 -22.49
C LEU A 467 -0.55 3.05 -22.87
N GLN A 468 -1.52 3.37 -23.73
CA GLN A 468 -1.81 4.76 -24.09
C GLN A 468 -2.32 5.56 -22.90
N THR A 469 -3.13 4.99 -22.02
CA THR A 469 -3.53 5.63 -20.75
C THR A 469 -2.29 5.96 -19.91
N LEU A 470 -1.38 5.01 -19.71
CA LEU A 470 -0.14 5.21 -18.95
C LEU A 470 0.76 6.28 -19.60
N LEU A 471 0.97 6.20 -20.91
CA LEU A 471 1.79 7.17 -21.66
C LEU A 471 1.12 8.55 -21.77
N SER A 472 -0.20 8.67 -21.59
CA SER A 472 -0.86 9.98 -21.50
C SER A 472 -0.56 10.69 -20.17
N GLU A 473 -0.20 9.93 -19.15
CA GLU A 473 0.06 10.41 -17.80
C GLU A 473 1.57 10.55 -17.52
N ILE A 474 2.35 9.51 -17.83
CA ILE A 474 3.78 9.40 -17.54
C ILE A 474 4.56 10.03 -18.71
N PRO A 475 5.51 10.94 -18.48
CA PRO A 475 6.35 11.52 -19.53
C PRO A 475 7.46 10.55 -19.98
N LEU A 476 7.12 9.29 -20.24
CA LEU A 476 8.01 8.27 -20.77
C LEU A 476 8.03 8.33 -22.30
N ASP A 477 9.21 8.23 -22.90
CA ASP A 477 9.36 8.08 -24.35
C ASP A 477 8.86 6.67 -24.75
N PRO A 478 7.92 6.54 -25.71
CA PRO A 478 7.44 5.23 -26.13
C PRO A 478 8.53 4.23 -26.53
N LYS A 479 9.71 4.70 -26.94
CA LYS A 479 10.86 3.83 -27.29
C LYS A 479 11.46 3.10 -26.07
N ASP A 480 11.24 3.64 -24.87
CA ASP A 480 11.80 3.10 -23.62
C ASP A 480 10.88 2.02 -23.02
N VAL A 481 9.65 1.86 -23.53
CA VAL A 481 8.72 0.80 -23.12
C VAL A 481 9.29 -0.56 -23.51
N ILE A 482 9.21 -1.52 -22.59
CA ILE A 482 9.67 -2.90 -22.81
C ILE A 482 8.45 -3.81 -22.95
N TYR A 483 8.40 -4.48 -24.10
CA TYR A 483 7.36 -5.45 -24.43
C TYR A 483 7.80 -6.85 -24.01
N VAL A 484 6.96 -7.52 -23.22
CA VAL A 484 7.19 -8.88 -22.72
C VAL A 484 6.33 -9.86 -23.52
N PRO A 485 6.93 -10.88 -24.17
CA PRO A 485 6.16 -11.86 -24.94
C PRO A 485 5.14 -12.61 -24.06
N THR A 486 3.85 -12.41 -24.33
CA THR A 486 2.75 -13.02 -23.58
C THR A 486 1.62 -13.44 -24.53
N LEU A 487 1.08 -14.65 -24.38
CA LEU A 487 -0.07 -15.13 -25.16
C LEU A 487 -1.26 -15.37 -24.23
N PHE A 488 -2.45 -15.20 -24.78
CA PHE A 488 -3.71 -15.40 -24.09
C PHE A 488 -4.57 -16.43 -24.81
N ARG A 489 -5.53 -17.00 -24.09
CA ARG A 489 -6.57 -17.88 -24.61
C ARG A 489 -7.94 -17.39 -24.17
N ALA A 490 -8.97 -17.78 -24.92
CA ALA A 490 -10.34 -17.60 -24.46
C ALA A 490 -10.53 -18.36 -23.13
N PHE A 491 -11.20 -17.70 -22.19
CA PHE A 491 -11.63 -18.31 -20.95
C PHE A 491 -13.14 -18.54 -21.02
N ASP A 492 -13.55 -19.81 -20.99
CA ASP A 492 -14.98 -20.17 -20.97
C ASP A 492 -15.46 -20.33 -19.52
N LEU A 493 -16.37 -19.44 -19.10
CA LEU A 493 -16.97 -19.45 -17.78
C LEU A 493 -18.16 -20.41 -17.65
N GLY A 494 -18.54 -21.14 -18.70
CA GLY A 494 -19.64 -22.11 -18.63
C GLY A 494 -21.01 -21.51 -18.30
N GLY A 495 -21.20 -20.19 -18.45
CA GLY A 495 -22.50 -19.52 -18.35
C GLY A 495 -22.91 -18.99 -16.97
N GLY A 496 -21.98 -18.84 -16.02
CA GLY A 496 -22.15 -18.03 -14.82
C GLY A 496 -20.78 -17.71 -14.24
N GLY A 497 -20.52 -16.43 -13.93
CA GLY A 497 -19.25 -15.91 -13.43
C GLY A 497 -18.43 -16.86 -12.54
N PHE A 498 -17.10 -16.73 -12.57
CA PHE A 498 -16.14 -17.52 -11.79
C PHE A 498 -16.68 -17.79 -10.38
N TRP A 499 -16.77 -19.07 -10.00
CA TRP A 499 -17.33 -19.56 -8.74
C TRP A 499 -18.59 -18.81 -8.31
N ALA A 500 -19.74 -19.03 -8.96
CA ALA A 500 -21.02 -18.60 -8.39
C ALA A 500 -21.31 -19.47 -7.15
N PRO A 501 -21.07 -18.95 -5.93
CA PRO A 501 -21.12 -19.81 -4.76
C PRO A 501 -22.59 -20.15 -4.47
N SER A 502 -22.86 -21.41 -4.12
CA SER A 502 -24.22 -21.89 -3.84
C SER A 502 -24.82 -21.31 -2.54
N ASP A 503 -24.05 -20.51 -1.81
CA ASP A 503 -24.38 -19.89 -0.53
C ASP A 503 -25.13 -18.55 -0.67
N GLY A 504 -25.35 -18.07 -1.91
CA GLY A 504 -26.04 -16.82 -2.20
C GLY A 504 -25.17 -15.57 -2.10
N LEU A 505 -23.84 -15.72 -1.94
CA LEU A 505 -22.90 -14.62 -2.09
C LEU A 505 -22.76 -14.22 -3.58
N PRO A 506 -22.30 -12.98 -3.86
CA PRO A 506 -21.98 -12.58 -5.22
C PRO A 506 -20.92 -13.50 -5.85
N SER A 507 -21.02 -13.75 -7.16
CA SER A 507 -19.96 -14.43 -7.92
C SER A 507 -18.64 -13.68 -7.80
N HIS A 508 -17.54 -14.43 -7.87
CA HIS A 508 -16.21 -13.86 -7.74
C HIS A 508 -15.84 -13.03 -8.97
N GLY A 509 -16.14 -13.55 -10.16
CA GLY A 509 -15.94 -12.88 -11.44
C GLY A 509 -17.19 -12.15 -11.95
N ASP A 510 -16.98 -11.29 -12.94
CA ASP A 510 -18.08 -10.72 -13.72
C ASP A 510 -18.29 -11.59 -14.97
N ASP A 511 -19.54 -11.75 -15.43
CA ASP A 511 -19.81 -12.38 -16.73
C ASP A 511 -19.18 -11.56 -17.86
N ALA A 512 -18.76 -12.24 -18.94
CA ALA A 512 -18.34 -11.56 -20.15
C ALA A 512 -19.45 -10.62 -20.65
N MET A 513 -19.12 -9.35 -20.87
CA MET A 513 -20.07 -8.40 -21.44
C MET A 513 -20.43 -8.79 -22.87
N GLU A 514 -21.62 -8.36 -23.33
CA GLU A 514 -22.06 -8.63 -24.70
C GLU A 514 -21.01 -8.13 -25.72
N ASN A 515 -20.53 -9.04 -26.57
CA ASN A 515 -19.48 -8.82 -27.57
C ASN A 515 -18.04 -8.63 -27.02
N GLU A 516 -17.82 -8.85 -25.73
CA GLU A 516 -16.48 -8.85 -25.12
C GLU A 516 -16.02 -10.28 -24.81
N TRP A 517 -14.71 -10.50 -24.77
CA TRP A 517 -14.09 -11.76 -24.34
C TRP A 517 -13.50 -11.61 -22.94
N LEU A 518 -13.52 -12.71 -22.19
CA LEU A 518 -12.67 -12.90 -21.02
C LEU A 518 -11.52 -13.83 -21.40
N LEU A 519 -10.31 -13.40 -21.06
CA LEU A 519 -9.09 -14.10 -21.43
C LEU A 519 -8.31 -14.54 -20.20
N ALA A 520 -7.55 -15.63 -20.34
CA ALA A 520 -6.53 -16.04 -19.39
C ALA A 520 -5.20 -16.22 -20.13
N ALA A 521 -4.10 -16.26 -19.37
CA ALA A 521 -2.80 -16.54 -19.94
C ALA A 521 -2.76 -17.94 -20.60
N PHE A 522 -2.12 -18.04 -21.76
CA PHE A 522 -1.97 -19.32 -22.49
C PHE A 522 -0.73 -20.10 -22.03
N HIS A 523 0.31 -19.37 -21.65
CA HIS A 523 1.49 -19.85 -20.95
C HIS A 523 1.51 -19.18 -19.58
N PRO A 524 2.20 -19.72 -18.56
CA PRO A 524 2.51 -18.96 -17.36
C PRO A 524 3.02 -17.55 -17.72
N ALA A 525 2.26 -16.53 -17.36
CA ALA A 525 2.49 -15.17 -17.83
C ALA A 525 3.73 -14.59 -17.17
N SER A 526 4.88 -14.69 -17.85
CA SER A 526 6.17 -14.24 -17.32
C SER A 526 6.27 -12.74 -16.96
N ILE A 527 5.25 -11.92 -17.23
CA ILE A 527 5.17 -10.55 -16.73
C ILE A 527 4.71 -10.47 -15.26
N ASN A 528 3.99 -11.50 -14.78
CA ASN A 528 3.38 -11.56 -13.46
C ASN A 528 4.32 -12.24 -12.45
N GLY A 529 5.51 -11.67 -12.29
CA GLY A 529 6.59 -12.13 -11.41
C GLY A 529 7.09 -11.04 -10.45
N ILE A 530 8.16 -11.32 -9.69
CA ILE A 530 8.62 -10.48 -8.58
C ILE A 530 9.91 -9.73 -8.93
N VAL A 531 9.91 -8.40 -8.77
CA VAL A 531 11.11 -7.57 -8.88
C VAL A 531 11.83 -7.46 -7.53
N ILE A 532 13.07 -7.95 -7.46
CA ILE A 532 13.93 -7.96 -6.27
C ILE A 532 15.29 -7.36 -6.64
N GLY A 533 15.42 -6.03 -6.48
CA GLY A 533 16.66 -5.33 -6.85
C GLY A 533 16.93 -5.45 -8.36
N ASN A 534 18.00 -6.14 -8.73
CA ASN A 534 18.35 -6.46 -10.13
C ASN A 534 18.02 -7.90 -10.54
N HIS A 535 17.25 -8.62 -9.73
CA HIS A 535 16.77 -9.97 -10.03
C HIS A 535 15.26 -9.94 -10.26
N TYR A 536 14.82 -10.70 -11.25
CA TYR A 536 13.42 -10.89 -11.60
C TYR A 536 13.06 -12.37 -11.42
N VAL A 537 12.14 -12.65 -10.49
CA VAL A 537 11.63 -14.00 -10.25
C VAL A 537 10.39 -14.20 -11.10
N SER A 538 10.54 -14.91 -12.21
CA SER A 538 9.53 -15.08 -13.24
C SER A 538 8.80 -16.42 -13.11
N PRO A 539 7.49 -16.46 -13.41
CA PRO A 539 6.82 -17.69 -13.83
C PRO A 539 7.56 -18.33 -15.00
N LYS A 540 7.72 -19.65 -14.98
CA LYS A 540 8.36 -20.40 -16.05
C LYS A 540 7.39 -20.56 -17.23
N PRO A 541 7.68 -20.03 -18.42
CA PRO A 541 6.67 -19.92 -19.49
C PRO A 541 6.33 -21.24 -20.19
N PHE A 542 7.18 -22.26 -20.13
CA PHE A 542 6.99 -23.54 -20.82
C PHE A 542 6.63 -23.38 -22.31
N GLY A 543 7.37 -22.52 -23.02
CA GLY A 543 7.21 -22.33 -24.46
C GLY A 543 7.80 -23.47 -25.29
N PRO A 544 7.76 -23.36 -26.64
CA PRO A 544 8.31 -24.37 -27.54
C PRO A 544 9.81 -24.61 -27.32
N ILE A 545 10.23 -25.87 -27.26
CA ILE A 545 11.64 -26.24 -27.09
C ILE A 545 12.31 -26.49 -28.45
N ILE A 546 13.27 -25.64 -28.81
CA ILE A 546 14.09 -25.77 -30.02
C ILE A 546 15.55 -25.93 -29.61
N ASP A 547 16.20 -27.02 -30.04
CA ASP A 547 17.58 -27.37 -29.70
C ASP A 547 17.88 -27.31 -28.19
N GLY A 548 16.91 -27.75 -27.38
CA GLY A 548 17.00 -27.78 -25.92
C GLY A 548 16.71 -26.45 -25.22
N VAL A 549 16.29 -25.41 -25.95
CA VAL A 549 15.96 -24.10 -25.38
C VAL A 549 14.50 -23.75 -25.56
N ASP A 550 13.87 -23.31 -24.47
CA ASP A 550 12.57 -22.64 -24.50
C ASP A 550 12.71 -21.27 -25.17
N VAL A 551 12.16 -21.15 -26.37
CA VAL A 551 12.30 -19.92 -27.17
C VAL A 551 11.45 -18.76 -26.64
N LEU A 552 10.40 -19.04 -25.86
CA LEU A 552 9.60 -18.02 -25.21
C LEU A 552 10.35 -17.47 -23.99
N ALA A 553 10.92 -18.36 -23.17
CA ALA A 553 11.81 -17.98 -22.06
C ALA A 553 12.98 -17.09 -22.54
N ARG A 554 13.64 -17.45 -23.64
CA ARG A 554 14.68 -16.61 -24.25
C ARG A 554 14.17 -15.21 -24.63
N GLY A 555 12.93 -15.11 -25.12
CA GLY A 555 12.29 -13.84 -25.43
C GLY A 555 12.06 -12.99 -24.17
N VAL A 556 11.61 -13.62 -23.09
CA VAL A 556 11.45 -12.99 -21.77
C VAL A 556 12.80 -12.52 -21.23
N GLU A 557 13.81 -13.38 -21.18
CA GLU A 557 15.18 -13.02 -20.77
C GLU A 557 15.71 -11.81 -21.56
N SER A 558 15.48 -11.79 -22.87
CA SER A 558 15.89 -10.68 -23.73
C SER A 558 15.16 -9.37 -23.42
N ALA A 559 13.89 -9.42 -23.00
CA ALA A 559 13.13 -8.25 -22.59
C ALA A 559 13.66 -7.70 -21.25
N TYR A 560 13.80 -8.56 -20.24
CA TYR A 560 14.28 -8.18 -18.90
C TYR A 560 15.75 -7.75 -18.88
N ALA A 561 16.59 -8.33 -19.74
CA ALA A 561 17.99 -7.90 -19.90
C ALA A 561 18.13 -6.45 -20.36
N LYS A 562 17.13 -5.87 -21.06
CA LYS A 562 17.15 -4.44 -21.43
C LYS A 562 17.15 -3.51 -20.21
N ALA A 563 16.57 -3.95 -19.09
CA ALA A 563 16.60 -3.25 -17.81
C ALA A 563 17.71 -3.75 -16.86
N GLY A 564 18.64 -4.58 -17.37
CA GLY A 564 19.73 -5.14 -16.57
C GLY A 564 19.29 -6.17 -15.53
N MET A 565 18.13 -6.81 -15.74
CA MET A 565 17.59 -7.81 -14.81
C MET A 565 18.12 -9.20 -15.11
N ASN A 566 18.43 -9.95 -14.04
CA ASN A 566 18.69 -11.39 -14.10
C ASN A 566 17.39 -12.15 -13.84
N VAL A 567 16.99 -13.02 -14.77
CA VAL A 567 15.76 -13.79 -14.63
C VAL A 567 16.04 -15.13 -13.93
N THR A 568 15.27 -15.44 -12.89
CA THR A 568 15.19 -16.76 -12.27
C THR A 568 13.77 -17.28 -12.44
N TYR A 569 13.62 -18.52 -12.92
CA TYR A 569 12.31 -19.11 -13.14
C TYR A 569 11.85 -19.94 -11.95
N VAL A 570 10.56 -19.84 -11.62
CA VAL A 570 9.85 -20.70 -10.68
C VAL A 570 8.75 -21.45 -11.45
N ASP A 571 8.67 -22.76 -11.28
CA ASP A 571 7.59 -23.58 -11.82
C ASP A 571 6.31 -23.42 -10.98
N ASP A 572 5.37 -22.67 -11.51
CA ASP A 572 4.05 -22.43 -10.94
C ASP A 572 2.91 -23.04 -11.78
N PHE A 573 3.24 -23.89 -12.76
CA PHE A 573 2.27 -24.36 -13.75
C PHE A 573 1.06 -25.03 -13.08
N LEU A 574 1.31 -25.97 -12.17
CA LEU A 574 0.26 -26.69 -11.46
C LEU A 574 -0.26 -25.95 -10.22
N SER A 575 0.56 -25.09 -9.59
CA SER A 575 0.19 -24.43 -8.34
C SER A 575 -0.72 -23.23 -8.57
N HIS A 576 -0.38 -22.38 -9.54
CA HIS A 576 -1.07 -21.11 -9.75
C HIS A 576 -1.59 -20.95 -11.19
N HIS A 577 -0.80 -21.29 -12.21
CA HIS A 577 -1.17 -21.01 -13.62
C HIS A 577 -2.50 -21.64 -14.03
N MET A 578 -2.71 -22.93 -13.73
CA MET A 578 -3.99 -23.61 -14.00
C MET A 578 -5.19 -22.97 -13.28
N ASN A 579 -4.95 -22.21 -12.21
CA ASN A 579 -5.99 -21.51 -11.45
C ASN A 579 -6.09 -20.01 -11.82
N GLY A 580 -5.41 -19.58 -12.88
CA GLY A 580 -5.54 -18.23 -13.45
C GLY A 580 -4.58 -17.18 -12.88
N GLY A 581 -3.57 -17.56 -12.10
CA GLY A 581 -2.57 -16.63 -11.57
C GLY A 581 -1.16 -17.18 -11.68
N GLU A 582 -0.17 -16.41 -11.24
CA GLU A 582 1.24 -16.75 -11.44
C GLU A 582 2.08 -16.50 -10.16
N VAL A 583 3.41 -16.63 -10.24
CA VAL A 583 4.36 -16.42 -9.12
C VAL A 583 4.04 -15.18 -8.29
N HIS A 584 3.78 -14.04 -8.93
CA HIS A 584 3.46 -12.81 -8.21
C HIS A 584 2.13 -12.94 -7.46
N CYS A 585 1.05 -13.44 -8.08
CA CYS A 585 -0.24 -13.69 -7.42
C CYS A 585 -0.12 -14.62 -6.19
N GLY A 586 0.75 -15.64 -6.27
CA GLY A 586 1.04 -16.59 -5.20
C GLY A 586 1.98 -16.08 -4.10
N SER A 587 2.47 -14.85 -4.21
CA SER A 587 3.46 -14.27 -3.30
C SER A 587 3.15 -12.81 -2.99
N ASN A 588 3.92 -12.19 -2.10
CA ASN A 588 3.91 -10.75 -1.88
C ASN A 588 5.28 -10.30 -1.33
N THR A 589 5.52 -9.00 -1.18
CA THR A 589 6.80 -8.47 -0.71
C THR A 589 6.63 -7.47 0.43
N LEU A 590 7.33 -7.68 1.55
CA LEU A 590 7.53 -6.62 2.53
C LEU A 590 8.74 -5.80 2.11
N ARG A 591 8.56 -4.49 1.93
CA ARG A 591 9.61 -3.55 1.52
C ARG A 591 9.97 -2.60 2.66
N GLN A 592 11.06 -1.86 2.46
CA GLN A 592 11.54 -0.84 3.41
C GLN A 592 10.46 0.23 3.67
N THR A 593 10.38 0.72 4.91
CA THR A 593 9.33 1.66 5.36
C THR A 593 9.86 3.04 5.74
N ASP A 594 11.18 3.23 5.69
CA ASP A 594 11.91 4.46 6.04
C ASP A 594 11.93 5.50 4.91
N MET A 595 10.87 5.53 4.10
CA MET A 595 10.77 6.47 2.99
C MET A 595 10.41 7.88 3.48
N ILE A 596 11.08 8.88 2.93
CA ILE A 596 10.89 10.31 3.20
C ILE A 596 9.94 10.88 2.15
N TRP A 597 8.64 10.85 2.41
CA TRP A 597 7.62 11.33 1.45
C TRP A 597 7.35 12.84 1.55
N TRP A 598 7.76 13.47 2.65
CA TRP A 598 7.43 14.86 2.99
C TRP A 598 8.41 15.90 2.45
N GLU A 599 9.50 15.50 1.81
CA GLU A 599 10.53 16.37 1.21
C GLU A 599 10.27 16.67 -0.27
#